data_AF-A0A1H3AL28-F1
#
_entry.id   AF-A0A1H3AL28-F1
#
_cell.length_a   1.000
_cell.length_b   1.000
_cell.length_c   1.000
_cell.angle_alpha   90.00
_cell.angle_beta   90.00
_cell.angle_gamma   90.00
#
_symmetry.space_group_name_H-M   'P 1'
#
loop_
_entity.id
_entity.type
_entity.pdbx_description
1 polymer ?
#
loop_
_entity_poly.entity_id
_entity_poly.type
_entity_poly.pdbx_seq_one_letter_code
_entity_poly.pdbx_strand_id
1 'polypeptide(L)'
;MDSRIPQSPRPAGLPAAPGPARPAGAPALDPTRRGGPHAAPHADAAGEAPGRARLRPDTAPGAAALMQAALGRSELPPPLELMAALDSALAHAPLADRAVPGLGRLVGAVIEDERFKLGRMLDLGRQ
;
A
#
# COMPACT_ATOMS: atom_id res chain seq x y z
N MET A 1 30.19 -43.64 -42.94
CA MET A 1 30.35 -42.56 -41.95
C MET A 1 29.09 -42.58 -41.08
N ASP A 2 29.18 -43.28 -39.95
CA ASP A 2 28.08 -43.50 -39.01
C ASP A 2 27.96 -42.33 -38.04
N SER A 3 26.95 -41.48 -38.24
CA SER A 3 26.67 -40.34 -37.36
C SER A 3 25.72 -40.76 -36.23
N ARG A 4 26.25 -41.40 -35.18
CA ARG A 4 25.49 -41.63 -33.94
C ARG A 4 25.51 -40.36 -33.09
N ILE A 5 24.37 -39.68 -33.03
CA ILE A 5 24.12 -38.58 -32.09
C ILE A 5 24.09 -39.17 -30.66
N PRO A 6 24.92 -38.71 -29.71
CA PRO A 6 24.77 -39.11 -28.32
C PRO A 6 23.51 -38.48 -27.73
N GLN A 7 22.58 -39.32 -27.28
CA GLN A 7 21.41 -38.86 -26.51
C GLN A 7 21.86 -38.45 -25.11
N SER A 8 21.59 -37.21 -24.72
CA SER A 8 21.80 -36.73 -23.35
C SER A 8 20.83 -37.42 -22.37
N PRO A 9 21.29 -37.83 -21.18
CA PRO A 9 20.41 -38.43 -20.18
C PRO A 9 19.44 -37.39 -19.61
N ARG A 10 18.15 -37.75 -19.53
CA ARG A 10 17.12 -36.97 -18.84
C ARG A 10 17.42 -36.92 -17.33
N PRO A 11 17.33 -35.76 -16.67
CA PRO A 11 17.42 -35.69 -15.22
C PRO A 11 16.22 -36.41 -14.59
N ALA A 12 16.52 -37.28 -13.63
CA ALA A 12 15.55 -38.00 -12.81
C ALA A 12 14.62 -37.02 -12.07
N GLY A 13 13.34 -37.37 -12.03
CA GLY A 13 12.30 -36.58 -11.37
C GLY A 13 12.62 -36.36 -9.89
N LEU A 14 12.53 -35.09 -9.48
CA LEU A 14 12.53 -34.71 -8.07
C LEU A 14 11.20 -35.15 -7.43
N PRO A 15 11.22 -35.73 -6.21
CA PRO A 15 9.99 -36.08 -5.51
C PRO A 15 9.20 -34.83 -5.15
N ALA A 16 7.88 -34.93 -5.28
CA ALA A 16 6.92 -33.90 -4.90
C ALA A 16 7.11 -33.48 -3.44
N ALA A 17 7.26 -32.18 -3.20
CA ALA A 17 7.33 -31.61 -1.86
C ALA A 17 5.99 -31.82 -1.11
N PRO A 18 6.01 -32.12 0.21
CA PRO A 18 4.81 -32.21 1.01
C PRO A 18 4.13 -30.82 1.10
N GLY A 19 2.81 -30.80 0.87
CA GLY A 19 1.99 -29.59 0.87
C GLY A 19 1.99 -28.85 2.22
N PRO A 20 1.61 -27.55 2.23
CA PRO A 20 1.60 -26.77 3.44
C PRO A 20 0.55 -27.29 4.44
N ALA A 21 1.00 -27.51 5.67
CA ALA A 21 0.16 -27.81 6.82
C ALA A 21 -0.85 -26.68 7.07
N ARG A 22 -2.09 -27.07 7.31
CA ARG A 22 -3.25 -26.23 7.59
C ARG A 22 -3.08 -25.58 8.98
N PRO A 23 -3.13 -24.25 9.15
CA PRO A 23 -3.09 -23.67 10.49
C PRO A 23 -4.40 -23.96 11.24
N ALA A 24 -4.25 -24.46 12.46
CA ALA A 24 -5.32 -24.69 13.40
C ALA A 24 -5.84 -23.36 14.00
N GLY A 25 -7.17 -23.23 14.07
CA GLY A 25 -7.86 -22.43 15.09
C GLY A 25 -7.77 -20.91 14.98
N ALA A 26 -8.65 -20.31 14.17
CA ALA A 26 -9.13 -18.96 14.44
C ALA A 26 -10.45 -19.06 15.25
N PRO A 27 -10.61 -18.36 16.39
CA PRO A 27 -11.91 -18.30 17.05
C PRO A 27 -12.88 -17.51 16.17
N ALA A 28 -14.02 -18.13 15.85
CA ALA A 28 -15.11 -17.49 15.13
C ALA A 28 -15.64 -16.31 15.97
N LEU A 29 -15.58 -15.10 15.42
CA LEU A 29 -16.30 -13.95 15.94
C LEU A 29 -17.79 -14.19 15.76
N ASP A 30 -18.50 -14.42 16.86
CA ASP A 30 -19.96 -14.57 16.90
C ASP A 30 -20.62 -13.17 16.79
N PRO A 31 -21.33 -12.87 15.69
CA PRO A 31 -21.96 -11.57 15.48
C PRO A 31 -23.29 -11.40 16.23
N THR A 32 -23.71 -12.36 17.06
CA THR A 32 -25.05 -12.34 17.68
C THR A 32 -25.11 -11.76 19.10
N ARG A 33 -24.01 -11.23 19.66
CA ARG A 33 -24.06 -10.54 20.97
C ARG A 33 -24.58 -9.11 20.83
N ARG A 34 -25.87 -8.98 20.50
CA ARG A 34 -26.62 -7.71 20.48
C ARG A 34 -27.94 -7.87 21.26
N GLY A 35 -28.08 -7.09 22.33
CA GLY A 35 -29.33 -6.86 23.09
C GLY A 35 -29.38 -7.62 24.42
N GLY A 36 -29.71 -7.06 25.59
CA GLY A 36 -30.23 -5.76 26.01
C GLY A 36 -30.46 -5.81 27.55
N PRO A 37 -31.39 -5.05 28.13
CA PRO A 37 -31.23 -3.73 28.76
C PRO A 37 -31.23 -3.79 30.31
N HIS A 38 -30.62 -2.81 30.99
CA HIS A 38 -31.10 -2.43 32.32
C HIS A 38 -31.07 -0.93 32.55
N ALA A 39 -32.17 -0.47 33.15
CA ALA A 39 -32.66 0.88 33.18
C ALA A 39 -31.91 1.75 34.19
N ALA A 40 -31.69 3.01 33.82
CA ALA A 40 -31.54 4.08 34.78
C ALA A 40 -32.75 5.01 34.63
N PRO A 41 -33.66 5.10 35.62
CA PRO A 41 -34.55 6.24 35.70
C PRO A 41 -33.79 7.37 36.39
N HIS A 42 -33.86 8.57 35.84
CA HIS A 42 -34.38 9.73 36.57
C HIS A 42 -34.39 10.90 35.60
N ALA A 43 -35.59 11.20 35.13
CA ALA A 43 -35.93 12.49 34.60
C ALA A 43 -35.92 13.49 35.75
N ASP A 44 -35.28 14.62 35.54
CA ASP A 44 -35.83 15.90 35.99
C ASP A 44 -35.61 16.91 34.86
N ALA A 45 -36.73 17.31 34.27
CA ALA A 45 -36.82 18.33 33.25
C ALA A 45 -37.29 19.62 33.91
N ALA A 46 -36.46 20.65 33.91
CA ALA A 46 -36.90 22.03 34.07
C ALA A 46 -35.84 22.98 33.50
N GLY A 47 -36.21 23.78 32.51
CA GLY A 47 -35.44 24.96 32.12
C GLY A 47 -35.26 25.16 30.62
N GLU A 48 -36.25 25.82 30.02
CA GLU A 48 -36.11 26.85 28.99
C GLU A 48 -35.23 26.61 27.76
N ALA A 49 -35.87 26.61 26.59
CA ALA A 49 -35.20 26.80 25.31
C ALA A 49 -34.58 28.21 25.22
N PRO A 50 -33.38 28.33 24.64
CA PRO A 50 -33.20 29.38 23.66
C PRO A 50 -32.45 28.91 22.41
N GLY A 51 -32.95 29.35 21.26
CA GLY A 51 -32.08 29.83 20.20
C GLY A 51 -31.42 28.77 19.31
N ARG A 52 -32.00 28.60 18.12
CA ARG A 52 -31.32 28.40 16.82
C ARG A 52 -29.81 28.08 16.90
N ALA A 53 -29.45 26.83 17.16
CA ALA A 53 -28.26 26.28 16.56
C ALA A 53 -28.69 25.69 15.21
N ARG A 54 -28.63 26.49 14.14
CA ARG A 54 -28.49 25.90 12.80
C ARG A 54 -27.23 25.05 12.92
N LEU A 55 -27.37 23.73 12.94
CA LEU A 55 -26.25 22.82 12.77
C LEU A 55 -25.56 23.28 11.49
N ARG A 56 -24.46 24.00 11.66
CA ARG A 56 -23.55 24.35 10.58
C ARG A 56 -23.24 23.01 9.92
N PRO A 57 -23.44 22.84 8.61
CA PRO A 57 -23.11 21.57 7.98
C PRO A 57 -21.67 21.28 8.37
N ASP A 58 -21.49 20.16 9.08
CA ASP A 58 -20.20 19.57 9.33
C ASP A 58 -19.52 19.52 7.98
N THR A 59 -18.60 20.46 7.76
CA THR A 59 -17.76 20.51 6.58
C THR A 59 -16.66 19.52 6.84
N ALA A 60 -17.06 18.24 6.98
CA ALA A 60 -16.12 17.14 6.93
C ALA A 60 -15.28 17.38 5.66
N PRO A 61 -13.95 17.47 5.79
CA PRO A 61 -13.11 17.72 4.63
C PRO A 61 -13.45 16.68 3.57
N GLY A 62 -13.81 17.15 2.37
CA GLY A 62 -14.08 16.26 1.25
C GLY A 62 -12.87 15.37 0.98
N ALA A 63 -13.07 14.26 0.27
CA ALA A 63 -12.00 13.30 -0.01
C ALA A 63 -10.71 13.95 -0.54
N ALA A 64 -10.83 15.00 -1.37
CA ALA A 64 -9.69 15.77 -1.86
C ALA A 64 -8.93 16.52 -0.75
N ALA A 65 -9.64 17.08 0.24
CA ALA A 65 -9.03 17.75 1.40
C ALA A 65 -8.39 16.75 2.37
N LEU A 66 -9.01 15.58 2.56
CA LEU A 66 -8.39 14.48 3.32
C LEU A 66 -7.15 13.93 2.62
N MET A 67 -7.18 13.77 1.30
CA MET A 67 -6.01 13.38 0.52
C MET A 67 -4.91 14.42 0.58
N GLN A 68 -5.20 15.72 0.43
CA GLN A 68 -4.19 16.77 0.59
C GLN A 68 -3.60 16.81 2.01
N ALA A 69 -4.43 16.60 3.03
CA ALA A 69 -3.96 16.51 4.42
C ALA A 69 -3.07 15.27 4.64
N ALA A 70 -3.40 14.14 4.01
CA ALA A 70 -2.65 12.89 4.11
C ALA A 70 -1.33 12.92 3.31
N LEU A 71 -1.32 13.57 2.14
CA LEU A 71 -0.14 13.74 1.30
C LEU A 71 0.80 14.83 1.83
N GLY A 72 0.31 15.71 2.71
CA GLY A 72 1.02 16.87 3.22
C GLY A 72 1.28 17.92 2.15
N ARG A 73 1.72 19.12 2.56
CA ARG A 73 2.31 20.09 1.63
C ARG A 73 3.75 19.67 1.35
N SER A 74 3.92 18.69 0.46
CA SER A 74 5.23 18.36 -0.08
C SER A 74 5.47 19.23 -1.30
N GLU A 75 6.28 20.28 -1.13
CA GLU A 75 6.92 20.90 -2.28
C GLU A 75 7.93 19.88 -2.81
N LEU A 76 7.63 19.32 -3.98
CA LEU A 76 8.56 18.42 -4.64
C LEU A 76 9.73 19.24 -5.20
N PRO A 77 10.96 18.72 -5.14
CA PRO A 77 12.09 19.34 -5.80
C PRO A 77 11.82 19.54 -7.30
N PRO A 78 12.52 20.48 -7.96
CA PRO A 78 12.49 20.60 -9.40
C PRO A 78 12.69 19.24 -10.09
N PRO A 79 12.05 18.98 -11.24
CA PRO A 79 12.05 17.64 -11.84
C PRO A 79 13.45 17.06 -12.12
N LEU A 80 14.44 17.90 -12.43
CA LEU A 80 15.82 17.46 -12.63
C LEU A 80 16.49 17.01 -11.32
N GLU A 81 16.22 17.70 -10.22
CA GLU A 81 16.70 17.31 -8.89
C GLU A 81 16.02 16.02 -8.43
N LEU A 82 14.73 15.86 -8.74
CA LEU A 82 13.99 14.63 -8.46
C LEU A 82 14.56 13.44 -9.26
N MET A 83 14.94 13.64 -10.53
CA MET A 83 15.61 12.61 -11.33
C MET A 83 16.95 12.19 -10.71
N ALA A 84 17.77 13.16 -10.29
CA ALA A 84 19.04 12.87 -9.62
C ALA A 84 18.85 12.14 -8.27
N ALA A 85 17.81 12.51 -7.51
CA ALA A 85 17.47 11.83 -6.27
C ALA A 85 17.05 10.37 -6.51
N LEU A 86 16.28 10.09 -7.57
CA LEU A 86 15.92 8.73 -7.97
C LEU A 86 17.14 7.90 -8.39
N ASP A 87 18.07 8.48 -9.14
CA ASP A 87 19.34 7.84 -9.51
C ASP A 87 20.17 7.46 -8.27
N SER A 88 20.25 8.38 -7.30
CA SER A 88 20.93 8.12 -6.02
C SER A 88 20.21 7.04 -5.21
N ALA A 89 18.87 7.05 -5.19
CA ALA A 89 18.08 6.05 -4.47
C ALA A 89 18.30 4.64 -5.02
N LEU A 90 18.47 4.50 -6.34
CA LEU A 90 18.71 3.21 -6.99
C LEU A 90 19.97 2.52 -6.48
N ALA A 91 21.01 3.29 -6.12
CA ALA A 91 22.25 2.76 -5.57
C ALA A 91 22.05 1.99 -4.24
N HIS A 92 20.93 2.21 -3.55
CA HIS A 92 20.57 1.52 -2.31
C HIS A 92 19.76 0.24 -2.52
N ALA A 93 19.34 -0.08 -3.76
CA ALA A 93 18.58 -1.30 -4.05
C ALA A 93 19.29 -2.59 -3.58
N PRO A 94 20.63 -2.76 -3.71
CA PRO A 94 21.32 -3.93 -3.17
C PRO A 94 21.26 -4.04 -1.64
N LEU A 95 21.23 -2.90 -0.94
CA LEU A 95 21.06 -2.88 0.51
C LEU A 95 19.66 -3.34 0.91
N ALA A 96 18.63 -2.89 0.19
CA ALA A 96 17.26 -3.34 0.39
C ALA A 96 17.10 -4.85 0.13
N ASP A 97 17.77 -5.38 -0.90
CA ASP A 97 17.73 -6.81 -1.21
C ASP A 97 18.40 -7.68 -0.14
N ARG A 98 19.48 -7.21 0.46
CA ARG A 98 20.15 -7.88 1.58
C ARG A 98 19.26 -7.93 2.83
N ALA A 99 18.48 -6.88 3.06
CA ALA A 99 17.56 -6.81 4.20
C ALA A 99 16.34 -7.72 3.98
N VAL A 100 15.78 -7.72 2.77
CA VAL A 100 14.64 -8.55 2.39
C VAL A 100 14.88 -9.09 0.98
N PRO A 101 15.09 -10.41 0.80
CA PRO A 101 15.36 -11.00 -0.51
C PRO A 101 14.27 -10.66 -1.52
N GLY A 102 14.66 -10.08 -2.65
CA GLY A 102 13.76 -9.65 -3.72
C GLY A 102 13.25 -8.21 -3.60
N LEU A 103 13.41 -7.54 -2.45
CA LEU A 103 12.98 -6.15 -2.28
C LEU A 103 13.80 -5.19 -3.16
N GLY A 104 15.09 -5.45 -3.36
CA GLY A 104 15.91 -4.61 -4.24
C GLY A 104 15.40 -4.58 -5.69
N ARG A 105 14.84 -5.70 -6.17
CA ARG A 105 14.21 -5.77 -7.50
C ARG A 105 12.95 -4.92 -7.57
N LEU A 106 12.11 -4.97 -6.53
CA LEU A 106 10.91 -4.14 -6.46
C LEU A 106 11.27 -2.65 -6.41
N VAL A 107 12.21 -2.28 -5.54
CA VAL A 107 12.71 -0.90 -5.42
C VAL A 107 13.24 -0.41 -6.76
N GLY A 108 14.08 -1.21 -7.43
CA GLY A 108 14.59 -0.87 -8.76
C GLY A 108 13.50 -0.69 -9.80
N ALA A 109 12.51 -1.59 -9.84
CA ALA A 109 11.39 -1.49 -10.78
C ALA A 109 10.55 -0.22 -10.56
N VAL A 110 10.26 0.13 -9.31
CA VAL A 110 9.49 1.35 -8.99
C VAL A 110 10.29 2.60 -9.36
N ILE A 111 11.58 2.64 -9.01
CA ILE A 111 12.43 3.80 -9.34
C ILE A 111 12.49 3.99 -10.86
N GLU A 112 12.68 2.92 -11.64
CA GLU A 112 12.73 3.01 -13.09
C GLU A 112 11.41 3.51 -13.70
N ASP A 113 10.27 3.04 -13.18
CA ASP A 113 8.94 3.50 -13.58
C ASP A 113 8.74 5.00 -13.29
N GLU A 114 9.17 5.48 -12.12
CA GLU A 114 9.07 6.91 -11.78
C GLU A 114 10.01 7.78 -12.65
N ARG A 115 11.23 7.31 -12.95
CA ARG A 115 12.13 7.98 -13.89
C ARG A 115 11.51 8.10 -15.27
N PHE A 116 10.88 7.03 -15.75
CA PHE A 116 10.18 7.03 -17.03
C PHE A 116 9.04 8.06 -17.05
N LYS A 117 8.19 8.10 -16.02
CA LYS A 117 7.09 9.07 -15.92
C LYS A 117 7.60 10.51 -15.92
N LEU A 118 8.61 10.80 -15.11
CA LEU A 118 9.21 12.14 -15.02
C LEU A 118 9.87 12.56 -16.34
N GLY A 119 10.58 11.66 -17.00
CA GLY A 119 11.15 11.90 -18.32
C GLY A 119 10.09 12.28 -19.34
N ARG A 120 8.97 11.54 -19.37
CA ARG A 120 7.83 11.85 -20.25
C ARG A 120 7.21 13.21 -19.96
N MET A 121 7.07 13.58 -18.68
CA MET A 121 6.55 14.89 -18.30
C MET A 121 7.47 16.02 -18.77
N LEU A 122 8.78 15.86 -18.62
CA LEU A 122 9.78 16.84 -19.08
C LEU A 122 9.80 17.01 -20.59
N ASP A 123 9.59 15.93 -21.34
CA ASP A 123 9.48 15.99 -22.80
C ASP A 123 8.23 16.77 -23.25
N LEU A 124 7.10 16.57 -22.57
CA LEU A 124 5.85 17.26 -22.87
C LEU A 124 5.91 18.76 -22.52
N GLY A 125 6.62 19.13 -21.44
CA GLY A 125 6.78 20.54 -21.04
C GLY A 125 7.73 21.36 -21.94
N ARG A 126 8.33 20.75 -22.96
CA ARG A 126 9.24 21.40 -23.92
C ARG A 126 8.58 21.73 -25.27
N GLN A 127 7.30 21.41 -25.46
CA GLN A 127 6.50 21.70 -26.66
C GLN A 127 5.66 22.96 -26.46
#